data_AF-A0A1C5Y1I4-F1
#
_entry.id   AF-A0A1C5Y1I4-F1
#
_cell.length_a   1.000
_cell.length_b   1.000
_cell.length_c   1.000
_cell.angle_alpha   90.00
_cell.angle_beta   90.00
_cell.angle_gamma   90.00
#
_symmetry.space_group_name_H-M   'P 1'
#
loop_
_entity.id
_entity.type
_entity.pdbx_description
1 polymer ?
#
loop_
_entity_poly.entity_id
_entity_poly.type
_entity_poly.pdbx_seq_one_letter_code
_entity_poly.pdbx_strand_id
1 'polypeptide(L)'
;MSLALAPLSVHPDFQKMGVGRLLIKETFKIAKELGYESIFVLGSEKYYPRFGFEKSTNFGINAPFEVPSENYMVIELIKGALENVSGDIVYAKEFFEV
;
A
#
# COMPACT_ATOMS: atom_id res chain seq x y z
N MET A 1 2.42 8.01 -10.63
CA MET A 1 3.56 7.65 -9.74
C MET A 1 3.01 7.06 -8.44
N SER A 2 3.68 6.05 -7.88
CA SER A 2 3.16 5.23 -6.78
C SER A 2 4.03 5.30 -5.53
N LEU A 3 3.43 5.09 -4.34
CA LEU A 3 4.13 4.98 -3.06
C LEU A 3 4.16 3.55 -2.55
N ALA A 4 5.24 3.17 -1.87
CA ALA A 4 5.29 1.99 -1.03
C ALA A 4 5.06 2.37 0.44
N LEU A 5 4.09 1.75 1.09
CA LEU A 5 3.81 1.96 2.52
C LEU A 5 4.49 0.86 3.35
N ALA A 6 5.68 1.13 3.87
CA ALA A 6 6.31 0.31 4.92
C ALA A 6 7.43 1.07 5.66
N PRO A 7 7.60 0.83 6.98
CA PRO A 7 6.68 0.14 7.87
C PRO A 7 5.51 1.05 8.31
N LEU A 8 4.39 0.43 8.71
CA LEU A 8 3.37 1.09 9.56
C LEU A 8 3.51 0.54 10.98
N SER A 9 3.65 1.42 11.96
CA SER A 9 3.88 0.99 13.35
C SER A 9 3.12 1.86 14.35
N VAL A 10 2.62 1.21 15.41
CA VAL A 10 1.97 1.84 16.55
C VAL A 10 2.54 1.19 17.80
N HIS A 11 3.02 2.02 18.73
CA HIS A 11 3.54 1.54 20.01
C HIS A 11 2.48 0.68 20.74
N PRO A 12 2.86 -0.47 21.36
CA PRO A 12 1.91 -1.44 21.91
C PRO A 12 0.78 -0.85 22.76
N ASP A 13 1.12 0.09 23.66
CA ASP A 13 0.16 0.76 24.56
C ASP A 13 -0.94 1.56 23.84
N PHE A 14 -0.74 1.87 22.55
CA PHE A 14 -1.69 2.63 21.73
C PHE A 14 -2.32 1.79 20.59
N GLN A 15 -2.01 0.49 20.54
CA GLN A 15 -2.62 -0.41 19.56
C GLN A 15 -4.10 -0.63 19.86
N LYS A 16 -4.88 -1.00 18.83
CA LYS A 16 -6.34 -1.23 18.91
C LYS A 16 -7.17 -0.01 19.36
N MET A 17 -6.56 1.15 19.57
CA MET A 17 -7.22 2.43 19.86
C MET A 17 -7.56 3.24 18.60
N GLY A 18 -7.31 2.69 17.40
CA GLY A 18 -7.58 3.35 16.12
C GLY A 18 -6.43 4.20 15.57
N VAL A 19 -5.29 4.29 16.26
CA VAL A 19 -4.13 5.09 15.81
C VAL A 19 -3.65 4.69 14.41
N GLY A 20 -3.46 3.40 14.14
CA GLY A 20 -3.04 2.93 12.81
C GLY A 20 -4.02 3.31 11.69
N ARG A 21 -5.33 3.34 12.00
CA ARG A 21 -6.36 3.81 11.05
C ARG A 21 -6.26 5.31 10.79
N LEU A 22 -5.93 6.11 11.80
CA LEU A 22 -5.71 7.55 11.62
C LEU A 22 -4.45 7.81 10.79
N LEU A 23 -3.37 7.08 11.04
CA LEU A 23 -2.14 7.15 10.25
C LEU A 23 -2.41 6.85 8.76
N ILE A 24 -3.09 5.75 8.44
CA ILE A 24 -3.44 5.40 7.05
C ILE A 24 -4.26 6.51 6.38
N LYS A 25 -5.27 7.05 7.08
CA LYS A 25 -6.11 8.11 6.53
C LYS A 25 -5.32 9.38 6.23
N GLU A 26 -4.43 9.79 7.13
CA GLU A 26 -3.59 10.95 6.91
C GLU A 26 -2.57 10.71 5.79
N THR A 27 -2.01 9.49 5.69
CA THR A 27 -1.17 9.09 4.56
C THR A 27 -1.90 9.29 3.24
N PHE A 28 -3.17 8.88 3.11
CA PHE A 28 -3.92 9.06 1.86
C PHE A 28 -4.08 10.54 1.49
N LYS A 29 -4.33 11.40 2.48
CA LYS A 29 -4.46 12.85 2.28
C LYS A 29 -3.13 13.44 1.81
N ILE A 30 -2.05 13.22 2.55
CA ILE A 30 -0.71 13.74 2.23
C ILE A 30 -0.23 13.21 0.87
N ALA A 31 -0.41 11.91 0.60
CA ALA A 31 0.01 11.32 -0.66
C ALA A 31 -0.70 11.96 -1.87
N LYS A 32 -2.00 12.25 -1.76
CA LYS A 32 -2.74 12.98 -2.80
C LYS A 32 -2.23 14.41 -2.97
N GLU A 33 -1.97 15.13 -1.87
CA GLU A 33 -1.42 16.49 -1.90
C GLU A 33 -0.04 16.55 -2.56
N LEU A 34 0.77 15.50 -2.40
CA LEU A 34 2.08 15.34 -3.04
C LEU A 34 2.00 14.82 -4.49
N GLY A 35 0.80 14.56 -5.02
CA GLY A 35 0.59 14.12 -6.40
C GLY A 35 0.82 12.63 -6.66
N TYR A 36 0.84 11.79 -5.62
CA TYR A 36 0.85 10.34 -5.80
C TYR A 36 -0.53 9.81 -6.18
N GLU A 37 -0.55 8.79 -7.03
CA GLU A 37 -1.78 8.31 -7.65
C GLU A 37 -2.22 6.94 -7.10
N SER A 38 -1.28 6.19 -6.50
CA SER A 38 -1.57 4.91 -5.85
C SER A 38 -0.60 4.62 -4.71
N ILE A 39 -1.00 3.71 -3.81
CA ILE A 39 -0.17 3.21 -2.70
C ILE A 39 -0.18 1.69 -2.72
N PHE A 40 1.00 1.09 -2.65
CA PHE A 40 1.23 -0.34 -2.50
C PHE A 40 1.59 -0.69 -1.06
N VAL A 41 1.19 -1.89 -0.65
CA VAL A 41 1.54 -2.43 0.66
C VAL A 41 1.71 -3.94 0.60
N LEU A 42 2.75 -4.44 1.26
CA LEU A 42 2.84 -5.84 1.66
C LEU A 42 2.38 -5.96 3.11
N GLY A 43 1.27 -6.67 3.36
CA GLY A 43 0.79 -6.83 4.72
C GLY A 43 -0.49 -7.63 4.85
N SER A 44 -1.16 -7.53 6.00
CA SER A 44 -2.31 -8.41 6.30
C SER A 44 -3.50 -8.20 5.36
N GLU A 45 -3.91 -9.31 4.76
CA GLU A 45 -5.09 -9.54 3.92
C GLU A 45 -6.42 -9.24 4.64
N LYS A 46 -6.40 -9.05 5.97
CA LYS A 46 -7.58 -8.70 6.77
C LYS A 46 -7.57 -7.27 7.26
N TYR A 47 -6.41 -6.61 7.31
CA TYR A 47 -6.27 -5.26 7.85
C TYR A 47 -6.44 -4.21 6.76
N TYR A 48 -5.66 -4.29 5.68
CA TYR A 48 -5.61 -3.27 4.64
C TYR A 48 -6.88 -3.16 3.78
N PRO A 49 -7.63 -4.25 3.48
CA PRO A 49 -8.89 -4.13 2.73
C PRO A 49 -9.95 -3.27 3.41
N ARG A 50 -9.85 -3.07 4.74
CA ARG A 50 -10.75 -2.16 5.49
C ARG A 50 -10.62 -0.69 5.08
N PHE A 51 -9.56 -0.34 4.35
CA PHE A 51 -9.31 1.01 3.83
C PHE A 51 -9.53 1.14 2.32
N GLY A 52 -9.93 0.05 1.63
CA GLY A 52 -10.11 0.03 0.19
C GLY A 52 -8.89 -0.46 -0.60
N PHE A 53 -7.88 -1.05 0.06
CA PHE A 53 -6.83 -1.77 -0.64
C PHE A 53 -7.39 -3.07 -1.26
N GLU A 54 -6.93 -3.36 -2.47
CA GLU A 54 -7.27 -4.54 -3.25
C GLU A 54 -5.99 -5.30 -3.64
N LYS A 55 -6.10 -6.55 -4.08
CA LYS A 55 -4.93 -7.28 -4.56
C LYS A 55 -4.33 -6.56 -5.77
N SER A 56 -3.03 -6.32 -5.76
CA SER A 56 -2.31 -5.71 -6.90
C SER A 56 -2.47 -6.49 -8.20
N THR A 57 -2.58 -7.83 -8.11
CA THR A 57 -2.81 -8.72 -9.25
C THR A 57 -4.15 -8.47 -9.95
N ASN A 58 -5.15 -7.84 -9.29
CA ASN A 58 -6.39 -7.42 -9.95
C ASN A 58 -6.14 -6.37 -11.05
N PHE A 59 -5.02 -5.65 -10.96
CA PHE A 59 -4.56 -4.66 -11.93
C PHE A 59 -3.46 -5.19 -12.86
N GLY A 60 -3.14 -6.49 -12.79
CA GLY A 60 -2.01 -7.08 -13.53
C GLY A 60 -0.65 -6.57 -13.05
N ILE A 61 -0.55 -6.12 -11.79
CA ILE A 61 0.70 -5.65 -11.18
C ILE A 61 1.22 -6.70 -10.22
N ASN A 62 2.49 -7.11 -10.38
CA ASN A 62 3.10 -8.17 -9.57
C ASN A 62 4.02 -7.59 -8.49
N ALA A 63 4.17 -8.35 -7.40
CA ALA A 63 5.20 -8.09 -6.39
C ALA A 63 6.60 -8.38 -6.97
N PRO A 64 7.66 -7.70 -6.49
CA PRO A 64 9.02 -7.94 -6.96
C PRO A 64 9.69 -9.15 -6.28
N PHE A 65 8.94 -9.89 -5.47
CA PHE A 65 9.39 -11.02 -4.67
C PHE A 65 8.24 -12.01 -4.48
N GLU A 66 8.57 -13.25 -4.07
CA GLU A 66 7.57 -14.29 -3.84
C GLU A 66 6.80 -14.03 -2.54
N VAL A 67 5.52 -13.69 -2.67
CA VAL A 67 4.57 -13.47 -1.56
C VAL A 67 3.17 -13.94 -1.96
N PRO A 68 2.32 -14.31 -1.00
CA PRO A 68 0.93 -14.61 -1.30
C PRO A 68 0.22 -13.39 -1.92
N SER A 69 -0.54 -13.62 -3.00
CA SER A 69 -1.24 -12.57 -3.75
C SER A 69 -2.13 -11.68 -2.89
N GLU A 70 -2.73 -12.26 -1.86
CA GLU A 70 -3.64 -11.62 -0.91
C GLU A 70 -2.94 -10.65 0.03
N ASN A 71 -1.62 -10.75 0.18
CA ASN A 71 -0.84 -9.88 1.03
C ASN A 71 -0.21 -8.71 0.29
N TYR A 72 -0.09 -8.78 -1.05
CA TYR A 72 0.44 -7.70 -1.86
C TYR A 72 -0.68 -6.88 -2.52
N MET A 73 -0.96 -5.72 -1.93
CA MET A 73 -2.15 -4.94 -2.22
C MET A 73 -1.83 -3.54 -2.72
N VAL A 74 -2.79 -2.93 -3.41
CA VAL A 74 -2.73 -1.57 -3.93
C VAL A 74 -4.06 -0.85 -3.68
N ILE A 75 -3.99 0.47 -3.51
CA ILE A 75 -5.16 1.36 -3.57
C ILE A 75 -4.89 2.49 -4.55
N GLU A 76 -5.88 2.79 -5.39
CA GLU A 76 -5.90 4.01 -6.18
C GLU A 76 -6.27 5.21 -5.31
N LEU A 77 -5.42 6.23 -5.29
CA LEU A 77 -5.72 7.53 -4.67
C LEU A 77 -6.56 8.42 -5.60
N ILE A 78 -6.40 8.22 -6.91
CA ILE A 78 -7.19 8.82 -7.98
C ILE A 78 -7.82 7.68 -8.76
N LYS A 79 -9.15 7.69 -8.90
CA LYS A 79 -9.88 6.63 -9.59
C LYS A 79 -9.37 6.47 -11.02
N GLY A 80 -9.05 5.24 -11.41
CA GLY A 80 -8.58 4.89 -12.75
C GLY A 80 -7.11 5.19 -13.01
N ALA A 81 -6.33 5.58 -11.99
CA ALA A 81 -4.89 5.81 -12.10
C ALA A 81 -4.11 4.58 -12.61
N LEU A 82 -4.65 3.38 -12.44
CA LEU A 82 -4.02 2.12 -12.83
C LEU A 82 -4.65 1.46 -14.07
N GLU A 83 -5.64 2.09 -14.73
CA GLU A 83 -6.40 1.48 -15.84
C GLU A 83 -5.53 1.00 -17.02
N ASN A 84 -4.33 1.55 -17.19
CA ASN A 84 -3.38 1.14 -18.23
C ASN A 84 -1.97 0.88 -17.67
N VAL A 85 -1.88 0.53 -16.39
CA VAL A 85 -0.61 0.25 -15.70
C VAL A 85 -0.58 -1.22 -15.29
N SER A 86 0.45 -1.94 -15.74
CA SER A 86 0.65 -3.36 -15.41
C SER A 86 2.14 -3.70 -15.41
N GLY A 87 2.48 -4.89 -14.91
CA GLY A 87 3.85 -5.39 -14.84
C GLY A 87 4.41 -5.42 -13.42
N ASP A 88 5.73 -5.40 -13.30
CA ASP A 88 6.40 -5.59 -12.02
C ASP A 88 6.69 -4.24 -11.34
N ILE A 89 6.35 -4.15 -10.08
CA ILE A 89 6.67 -2.98 -9.25
C ILE A 89 8.19 -2.93 -9.00
N VAL A 90 8.78 -1.73 -9.06
CA VAL A 90 10.20 -1.52 -8.74
C VAL A 90 10.29 -0.73 -7.45
N TYR A 91 10.84 -1.35 -6.41
CA TYR A 91 11.07 -0.72 -5.12
C TYR A 91 12.42 0.00 -5.08
N ALA A 92 12.53 0.98 -4.18
CA ALA A 92 13.83 1.53 -3.81
C ALA A 92 14.73 0.42 -3.23
N LYS A 93 16.04 0.49 -3.49
CA LYS A 93 16.99 -0.58 -3.13
C LYS A 93 17.02 -0.86 -1.61
N GLU A 94 16.72 0.15 -0.80
CA GLU A 94 16.74 0.11 0.67
C GLU A 94 15.73 -0.92 1.22
N PHE A 95 14.71 -1.29 0.44
CA PHE A 95 13.77 -2.36 0.81
C PHE A 95 14.39 -3.77 0.77
N PHE A 96 15.56 -3.90 0.15
CA PHE A 96 16.30 -5.16 0.02
C PHE A 96 17.60 -5.16 0.85
N GLU A 97 17.89 -4.05 1.53
CA GLU A 97 19.00 -3.96 2.47
C GLU A 97 18.57 -4.56 3.83
N VAL A 98 19.47 -5.30 4.47
CA VAL A 98 19.22 -6.06 5.72
C VAL A 98 20.00 -5.44 6.88
#